data_AF-A0A6P0U122-F1
#
_entry.id   AF-A0A6P0U122-F1
#
_cell.length_a   1.000
_cell.length_b   1.000
_cell.length_c   1.000
_cell.angle_alpha   90.00
_cell.angle_beta   90.00
_cell.angle_gamma   90.00
#
_symmetry.space_group_name_H-M   'P 1'
#
loop_
_entity.id
_entity.type
_entity.pdbx_description
1 polymer ?
#
loop_
_entity_poly.entity_id
_entity_poly.type
_entity_poly.pdbx_seq_one_letter_code
_entity_poly.pdbx_strand_id
1 'polypeptide(L)' 'TFISLHSRAGNGFSINREFDIVNNRTAASRSVADIVYDRSTGDLYYNPNSAFSGFGGGGKFATLQGAPNITESDFVLQ' A
#
# COMPACT_ATOMS: atom_id res chain seq x y z
N THR A 1 -8.04 -8.12 8.08
CA THR A 1 -6.76 -8.84 7.90
C THR A 1 -6.32 -8.66 6.47
N PHE A 2 -5.05 -8.32 6.22
CA PHE A 2 -4.49 -8.18 4.87
C PHE A 2 -4.08 -9.56 4.36
N ILE A 3 -4.96 -10.22 3.61
CA ILE A 3 -4.83 -11.63 3.23
C ILE A 3 -3.88 -11.89 2.05
N SER A 4 -3.46 -10.84 1.36
CA SER A 4 -2.58 -10.91 0.19
C SER A 4 -1.12 -10.56 0.49
N LEU A 5 -0.81 -10.12 1.71
CA LEU A 5 0.56 -9.84 2.15
C LEU A 5 1.28 -11.13 2.54
N HIS A 6 2.43 -11.36 1.90
CA HIS A 6 3.31 -12.51 2.08
C HIS A 6 4.69 -12.11 2.62
N SER A 7 4.96 -10.81 2.84
CA SER A 7 6.17 -10.36 3.50
C SER A 7 6.40 -11.08 4.83
N ARG A 8 7.67 -11.35 5.13
CA ARG A 8 8.09 -11.88 6.43
C ARG A 8 7.78 -10.84 7.50
N ALA A 9 7.35 -11.30 8.68
CA ALA A 9 7.27 -10.43 9.84
C ALA A 9 8.63 -9.79 10.13
N GLY A 10 8.63 -8.50 10.49
CA GLY A 10 9.84 -7.70 10.67
C GLY A 10 9.72 -6.26 10.21
N ASN A 11 10.87 -5.61 10.03
CA ASN A 11 10.96 -4.24 9.54
C ASN A 11 10.78 -4.23 8.01
N GLY A 12 9.76 -3.50 7.57
CA GLY A 12 9.42 -3.23 6.19
C GLY A 12 8.87 -4.41 5.40
N PHE A 13 8.47 -4.12 4.16
CA PHE A 13 8.05 -5.14 3.22
C PHE A 13 9.28 -5.91 2.71
N SER A 14 9.27 -7.23 2.88
CA SER A 14 10.33 -8.09 2.36
C SER A 14 10.12 -8.49 0.89
N ILE A 15 8.99 -8.09 0.31
CA ILE A 15 8.61 -8.35 -1.08
C ILE A 15 8.29 -7.01 -1.74
N ASN A 16 9.15 -6.57 -2.66
CA ASN A 16 9.08 -5.26 -3.34
C ASN A 16 7.75 -4.98 -4.06
N ARG A 17 6.96 -6.01 -4.32
CA ARG A 17 5.67 -5.89 -5.02
C ARG A 17 4.54 -5.51 -4.08
N GLU A 18 4.74 -5.56 -2.76
CA GLU A 18 3.66 -5.44 -1.78
C GLU A 18 3.41 -4.00 -1.33
N PHE A 19 4.33 -3.09 -1.66
CA PHE A 19 4.19 -1.67 -1.39
C PHE A 19 4.53 -0.83 -2.62
N ASP A 20 3.78 0.24 -2.82
CA ASP A 20 4.01 1.18 -3.91
C ASP A 20 3.69 2.62 -3.46
N ILE A 21 4.41 3.58 -4.04
CA ILE A 21 4.23 5.00 -3.79
C ILE A 21 3.79 5.68 -5.09
N VAL A 22 2.63 6.31 -5.05
CA VAL A 22 2.01 6.97 -6.21
C VAL A 22 1.66 8.42 -5.90
N ASN A 23 1.36 9.20 -6.93
CA ASN A 23 1.11 10.65 -6.81
C ASN A 23 -0.38 11.04 -6.88
N ASN A 24 -1.30 10.08 -6.96
CA ASN A 24 -2.75 10.32 -6.93
C ASN A 24 -3.54 9.02 -6.82
N ARG A 25 -4.82 9.15 -6.45
CA ARG A 25 -5.79 8.05 -6.36
C ARG A 25 -5.96 7.22 -7.65
N THR A 26 -5.85 7.83 -8.84
CA THR A 26 -5.99 7.08 -10.10
C THR A 26 -4.79 6.16 -10.35
N ALA A 27 -3.60 6.58 -9.97
CA ALA A 27 -2.42 5.72 -9.96
C ALA A 27 -2.55 4.65 -8.86
N ALA A 28 -3.10 5.00 -7.69
CA ALA A 28 -3.34 4.04 -6.62
C ALA A 28 -4.27 2.91 -7.05
N SER A 29 -5.35 3.23 -7.76
CA SER A 29 -6.28 2.22 -8.29
C SER A 29 -5.71 1.41 -9.45
N ARG A 30 -4.63 1.85 -10.09
CA ARG A 30 -3.93 1.09 -11.14
C ARG A 30 -2.79 0.26 -10.61
N SER A 31 -2.26 0.61 -9.43
CA SER A 31 -1.18 -0.13 -8.80
C SER A 31 -1.65 -1.54 -8.48
N VAL A 32 -0.72 -2.46 -8.66
CA VAL A 32 -0.92 -3.88 -8.46
C VAL A 32 -0.29 -4.35 -7.14
N ALA A 33 0.25 -3.41 -6.36
CA ALA A 33 0.79 -3.64 -5.03
C ALA A 33 -0.32 -3.78 -3.99
N ASP A 34 -0.05 -4.52 -2.93
CA ASP A 34 -1.03 -4.79 -1.87
C ASP A 34 -1.33 -3.54 -1.05
N ILE A 35 -0.30 -2.77 -0.68
CA ILE A 35 -0.42 -1.49 0.01
C ILE A 35 0.07 -0.38 -0.90
N VAL A 36 -0.75 0.63 -1.10
CA VAL A 36 -0.41 1.76 -1.98
C VAL A 36 -0.52 3.05 -1.21
N TYR A 37 0.56 3.83 -1.19
CA TYR A 37 0.62 5.14 -0.57
C TYR A 37 0.50 6.24 -1.62
N ASP A 38 -0.56 7.04 -1.53
CA ASP A 38 -0.70 8.27 -2.31
C ASP A 38 -0.02 9.43 -1.59
N ARG A 39 1.21 9.75 -1.99
CA ARG A 39 2.02 10.81 -1.37
C ARG A 39 1.47 12.23 -1.60
N SER A 40 0.46 12.41 -2.45
CA SER A 40 -0.19 13.72 -2.63
C SER A 40 -1.22 14.02 -1.55
N THR A 41 -1.82 12.97 -0.97
CA THR A 41 -2.91 13.08 0.00
C THR A 41 -2.56 12.49 1.37
N GLY A 42 -1.56 11.62 1.43
CA GLY A 42 -1.25 10.81 2.59
C GLY A 42 -2.09 9.52 2.68
N ASP A 43 -2.91 9.22 1.67
CA ASP A 43 -3.84 8.09 1.72
C ASP A 43 -3.14 6.74 1.54
N LEU A 44 -3.51 5.77 2.36
CA LEU A 44 -3.11 4.38 2.24
C LEU A 44 -4.29 3.54 1.77
N TYR A 45 -4.04 2.74 0.74
CA TYR A 45 -5.01 1.85 0.12
C TYR A 45 -4.56 0.40 0.23
N TYR A 46 -5.52 -0.49 0.42
CA TYR A 46 -5.31 -1.93 0.36
C TYR A 46 -5.91 -2.50 -0.92
N ASN A 47 -5.12 -3.27 -1.67
CA ASN A 47 -5.52 -4.01 -2.85
C ASN A 47 -5.42 -5.54 -2.60
N PRO A 48 -6.50 -6.20 -2.13
CA PRO A 48 -6.56 -7.66 -2.02
C PRO A 48 -6.61 -8.40 -3.37
N ASN A 49 -6.71 -7.67 -4.49
CA ASN A 49 -6.95 -8.25 -5.80
C ASN A 49 -5.69 -8.90 -6.42
N SER A 50 -4.78 -9.45 -5.60
CA SER A 50 -3.73 -10.39 -6.01
C SER A 50 -3.14 -10.12 -7.39
N ALA A 51 -2.38 -9.03 -7.50
CA ALA A 51 -1.73 -8.56 -8.71
C ALA A 51 -2.57 -7.90 -9.82
N PHE A 52 -3.89 -7.82 -9.66
CA PHE A 52 -4.76 -7.10 -10.59
C PHE A 52 -4.94 -5.64 -10.15
N SER A 53 -5.06 -4.74 -11.13
CA SER A 53 -5.43 -3.35 -10.88
C SER A 53 -6.85 -3.24 -10.33
N GLY A 54 -7.12 -2.16 -9.61
CA GLY A 54 -8.36 -1.89 -8.92
C GLY A 54 -8.34 -2.53 -7.54
N PHE A 55 -8.92 -1.85 -6.54
CA PHE A 55 -8.86 -2.33 -5.15
C PHE A 55 -9.68 -3.61 -4.90
N GLY A 56 -10.44 -4.14 -5.86
CA GLY A 56 -11.33 -5.26 -5.63
C GLY A 56 -12.28 -4.98 -4.46
N GLY A 57 -12.27 -5.86 -3.44
CA GLY A 57 -13.00 -5.65 -2.18
C GLY A 57 -12.28 -4.80 -1.12
N GLY A 58 -11.08 -4.29 -1.43
CA GLY A 58 -10.31 -3.40 -0.58
C GLY A 58 -10.65 -1.92 -0.81
N GLY A 59 -9.69 -1.05 -0.53
CA GLY A 59 -9.86 0.39 -0.65
C GLY A 59 -9.01 1.17 0.34
N LYS A 60 -9.33 2.46 0.50
CA LYS A 60 -8.66 3.33 1.47
C LYS A 60 -8.92 2.83 2.88
N PHE A 61 -7.87 2.66 3.68
CA PHE A 61 -7.99 2.24 5.08
C PHE A 61 -7.36 3.23 6.06
N ALA A 62 -6.49 4.15 5.60
CA ALA A 62 -5.90 5.17 6.45
C ALA A 62 -5.53 6.44 5.67
N THR A 63 -5.27 7.52 6.41
CA THR A 63 -4.62 8.75 5.92
C THR A 63 -3.53 9.16 6.90
N LEU A 64 -2.31 9.31 6.41
CA LEU A 64 -1.18 9.87 7.14
C LEU A 64 -1.22 11.40 7.01
N GLN A 65 -1.56 12.08 8.11
CA GLN A 65 -1.70 13.53 8.10
C GLN A 65 -0.39 14.21 7.69
N GLY A 66 -0.50 15.23 6.83
CA GLY A 66 0.65 15.97 6.30
C GLY A 66 1.38 15.27 5.16
N ALA A 67 0.90 14.11 4.69
CA ALA A 67 1.49 13.35 3.59
C ALA A 67 3.01 13.17 3.74
N PRO A 68 3.48 12.54 4.84
CA PRO A 68 4.91 12.39 5.11
C PRO A 68 5.63 11.63 3.99
N ASN A 69 6.93 11.88 3.85
CA ASN A 69 7.77 11.08 2.97
C ASN A 69 8.11 9.77 3.69
N ILE A 70 7.47 8.68 3.29
CA ILE A 70 7.67 7.33 3.82
C ILE A 70 8.16 6.38 2.73
N THR A 71 8.71 5.26 3.17
CA THR A 71 9.24 4.17 2.36
C THR A 71 8.78 2.84 2.95
N GLU A 72 9.12 1.74 2.30
CA GLU A 72 8.84 0.39 2.78
C GLU A 72 9.37 0.13 4.18
N SER A 73 10.53 0.70 4.54
CA SER A 73 11.17 0.52 5.86
C SER A 73 10.53 1.30 7.01
N ASP A 74 9.50 2.11 6.73
CA ASP A 74 8.74 2.83 7.77
C ASP A 74 7.60 1.97 8.35
N PHE A 75 7.44 0.73 7.86
CA PHE A 75 6.43 -0.21 8.30
C PHE A 75 7.03 -1.30 9.20
N VAL A 76 6.24 -1.80 10.15
CA VAL A 76 6.55 -3.02 10.91
C VAL A 76 5.44 -4.03 10.66
N LEU A 77 5.79 -5.22 10.19
CA LEU A 77 4.86 -6.31 9.90
C LEU A 77 4.92 -7.33 11.03
N GLN A 78 3.75 -7.75 11.52
CA GLN A 78 3.57 -8.65 12.67
C GLN A 78 2.70 -9.86 12.31
#